data_AF-A0A137T0X6-F1
#
_entry.id   AF-A0A137T0X6-F1
#
_cell.length_a   1.000
_cell.length_b   1.000
_cell.length_c   1.000
_cell.angle_alpha   90.00
_cell.angle_beta   90.00
_cell.angle_gamma   90.00
#
_symmetry.space_group_name_H-M   'P 1'
#
loop_
_entity.id
_entity.type
_entity.pdbx_description
1 polymer ?
#
loop_
_entity_poly.entity_id
_entity_poly.type
_entity_poly.pdbx_seq_one_letter_code
_entity_poly.pdbx_strand_id
1 'polypeptide(L)' 'MRPYIYYVALDELIRTKEIKQGEKILLLVPESGRFSYGTVFLSI' A
#
# COMPACT_ATOMS: atom_id res chain seq x y z
N MET A 1 16.77 11.29 -1.97
CA MET A 1 15.29 11.25 -1.86
C MET A 1 14.93 10.01 -1.06
N ARG A 2 14.31 10.13 0.12
CA ARG A 2 13.95 8.95 0.94
C ARG A 2 12.68 8.32 0.37
N PRO A 3 12.65 7.01 0.06
CA PRO A 3 11.42 6.36 -0.38
C PRO A 3 10.37 6.42 0.73
N TYR A 4 9.12 6.71 0.37
CA TYR A 4 8.05 6.71 1.37
C TYR A 4 7.79 5.29 1.87
N ILE A 5 7.49 5.16 3.16
CA ILE A 5 7.38 3.87 3.86
C ILE A 5 6.30 2.95 3.24
N TYR A 6 5.22 3.52 2.71
CA TYR A 6 4.15 2.75 2.06
C TYR A 6 4.59 2.12 0.73
N TYR A 7 5.54 2.72 0.01
CA TYR A 7 6.12 2.10 -1.19
C TYR A 7 6.96 0.87 -0.81
N VAL A 8 7.76 0.97 0.24
CA VAL A 8 8.59 -0.15 0.73
C VAL A 8 7.71 -1.30 1.22
N ALA A 9 6.65 -1.00 1.96
CA ALA A 9 5.71 -2.02 2.45
C ALA A 9 4.98 -2.73 1.30
N LEU A 10 4.59 -2.00 0.25
CA LEU A 10 3.94 -2.60 -0.92
C LEU A 10 4.89 -3.45 -1.75
N ASP A 11 6.13 -3.00 -1.96
CA ASP A 11 7.17 -3.78 -2.67
C ASP A 11 7.45 -5.10 -1.94
N GLU A 12 7.65 -5.06 -0.64
CA GLU A 12 7.89 -6.25 0.18
C GLU A 12 6.67 -7.19 0.18
N LEU A 13 5.43 -6.66 0.19
CA LEU A 13 4.22 -7.47 0.07
C LEU A 13 4.20 -8.24 -1.26
N ILE A 14 4.47 -7.56 -2.38
CA ILE A 14 4.47 -8.16 -3.72
C ILE A 14 5.58 -9.22 -3.86
N ARG A 15 6.73 -9.00 -3.23
CA ARG A 15 7.88 -9.92 -3.30
C ARG A 15 7.74 -11.14 -2.40
N THR A 16 7.03 -11.03 -1.28
CA THR A 16 6.93 -12.10 -0.28
C THR A 16 5.62 -12.89 -0.34
N LYS A 17 4.60 -12.35 -0.98
CA LYS A 17 3.30 -13.00 -1.14
C LYS A 17 2.99 -13.20 -2.62
N GLU A 18 2.55 -14.41 -2.97
CA GLU A 18 1.92 -14.67 -4.26
C GLU A 18 0.55 -14.01 -4.26
N ILE A 19 0.41 -12.90 -4.99
CA ILE A 19 -0.87 -12.21 -5.16
C ILE A 19 -1.59 -12.80 -6.36
N LYS A 20 -2.80 -13.30 -6.15
CA LYS A 20 -3.59 -14.01 -7.15
C LYS A 20 -4.59 -13.08 -7.83
N GLN A 21 -4.95 -13.42 -9.06
CA GLN A 21 -5.98 -12.69 -9.80
C GLN A 21 -7.31 -12.70 -9.03
N GLY A 22 -7.93 -11.53 -8.94
CA GLY A 22 -9.15 -11.32 -8.14
C GLY A 22 -8.92 -10.95 -6.67
N GLU A 23 -7.68 -11.01 -6.16
CA GLU A 23 -7.35 -10.44 -4.86
C GLU A 23 -7.35 -8.92 -4.92
N LYS A 24 -7.74 -8.30 -3.79
CA LYS A 24 -7.95 -6.86 -3.66
C LYS A 24 -7.07 -6.33 -2.54
N ILE A 25 -6.37 -5.23 -2.80
CA ILE A 25 -5.49 -4.58 -1.83
C ILE A 25 -6.02 -3.18 -1.56
N LEU A 26 -6.29 -2.87 -0.29
CA LEU A 26 -6.63 -1.53 0.17
C LEU A 26 -5.46 -0.96 0.98
N LEU A 27 -4.87 0.11 0.48
CA LEU A 27 -3.81 0.86 1.15
C LEU A 27 -4.42 2.08 1.84
N LEU A 28 -4.15 2.22 3.13
CA LEU A 28 -4.52 3.38 3.94
C LEU A 28 -3.23 4.06 4.39
N VAL A 29 -2.95 5.24 3.85
CA VAL A 29 -1.75 6.01 4.18
C VAL A 29 -2.18 7.19 5.05
N PRO A 30 -1.95 7.15 6.37
CA PRO A 30 -2.29 8.27 7.23
C PRO A 30 -1.39 9.46 6.92
N GLU A 31 -1.97 10.66 6.93
CA GLU A 31 -1.20 11.90 6.86
C GLU A 31 -0.90 12.38 8.28
N SER A 32 0.39 12.47 8.64
CA SER A 32 0.77 12.92 9.98
C SER A 32 0.29 14.37 10.21
N GLY A 33 -0.48 14.58 11.27
CA GLY A 33 -1.02 15.88 11.66
C GLY A 33 -2.45 16.17 11.16
N ARG A 34 -3.09 15.23 10.47
CA ARG A 34 -4.51 15.32 10.10
C ARG A 34 -5.22 14.01 10.45
N PHE A 35 -6.50 14.09 10.84
CA PHE A 35 -7.37 12.91 10.93
C PHE A 35 -7.81 12.47 9.52
N SER A 36 -6.87 12.37 8.58
CA SER A 36 -7.10 12.03 7.19
C SER A 36 -6.13 10.96 6.71
N TYR A 37 -6.56 10.23 5.69
CA TYR A 37 -5.78 9.17 5.07
C TYR A 37 -5.99 9.20 3.56
N GLY A 38 -4.89 9.05 2.83
CA GLY A 38 -4.94 8.69 1.42
C GLY A 38 -5.39 7.24 1.30
N THR A 39 -6.30 6.97 0.36
CA THR A 39 -6.78 5.61 0.09
C THR A 39 -6.45 5.21 -1.32
N VAL A 40 -5.96 3.98 -1.50
CA VAL A 40 -5.72 3.39 -2.82
C VAL A 40 -6.28 1.98 -2.82
N PHE A 41 -7.12 1.69 -3.81
CA PHE A 41 -7.69 0.37 -4.01
C PHE A 41 -7.11 -0.24 -5.29
N LEU A 42 -6.46 -1.38 -5.16
CA LEU A 42 -5.78 -2.08 -6.25
C LEU A 42 -6.45 -3.44 -6.46
N SER A 43 -6.56 -3.84 -7.72
CA SER A 43 -7.00 -5.17 -8.15
C SER A 43 -6.02 -5.67 -9.19
N ILE A 44 -5.66 -6.95 -9.09
CA ILE A 44 -4.88 -7.69 -10.10
C ILE A 44 -5.81 -8.22 -11.19
#